data_AF-A0A970ANH2-F1
#
_entry.id   AF-A0A970ANH2-F1
#
_cell.length_a   1.000
_cell.length_b   1.000
_cell.length_c   1.000
_cell.angle_alpha   90.00
_cell.angle_beta   90.00
_cell.angle_gamma   90.00
#
_symmetry.space_group_name_H-M   'P 1'
#
loop_
_entity.id
_entity.type
_entity.pdbx_description
1 polymer ?
#
loop_
_entity_poly.entity_id
_entity_poly.type
_entity_poly.pdbx_seq_one_letter_code
_entity_poly.pdbx_strand_id
1 'polypeptide(L)'
;MKAQELYQQGFDLGRRELYKEASEAFTQAINLNPDFVEAYMVRARIRAVIGDKQGGVEDFQKAIDIYRARGQSQIADMLLVPLNSLQNERRLEQENKGQPEIEYEPEGK
;
A
#
# COMPACT_ATOMS: atom_id res chain seq x y z
N MET A 1 -14.86 2.96 19.41
CA MET A 1 -13.69 3.53 18.73
C MET A 1 -14.16 4.33 17.53
N LYS A 2 -13.58 5.51 17.31
CA LYS A 2 -13.84 6.31 16.10
C LYS A 2 -12.83 5.93 15.02
N ALA A 3 -13.20 6.04 13.75
CA ALA A 3 -12.28 5.79 12.62
C ALA A 3 -10.97 6.57 12.76
N GLN A 4 -11.05 7.81 13.24
CA GLN A 4 -9.88 8.67 13.50
C GLN A 4 -8.93 8.10 14.56
N GLU A 5 -9.44 7.49 15.63
CA GLU A 5 -8.60 6.94 16.71
C GLU A 5 -7.79 5.75 16.18
N LEU A 6 -8.42 4.87 15.42
CA LEU A 6 -7.76 3.72 14.78
C LEU A 6 -6.74 4.16 13.73
N TYR A 7 -7.02 5.24 13.00
CA TYR A 7 -6.06 5.83 12.07
C TYR A 7 -4.81 6.36 12.78
N GLN A 8 -4.98 7.06 13.92
CA GLN A 8 -3.84 7.52 14.72
C GLN A 8 -3.05 6.34 15.29
N GLN A 9 -3.74 5.31 15.79
CA GLN A 9 -3.11 4.07 16.24
C GLN A 9 -2.29 3.42 15.12
N GLY A 10 -2.83 3.34 13.89
CA GLY A 10 -2.11 2.82 12.73
C GLY A 10 -0.84 3.61 12.42
N PHE A 11 -0.88 4.94 12.55
CA PHE A 11 0.31 5.79 12.43
C PHE A 11 1.36 5.49 13.50
N ASP A 12 0.95 5.40 14.76
CA ASP A 12 1.87 5.13 15.87
C ASP A 12 2.50 3.74 15.76
N LEU A 13 1.74 2.75 15.31
CA LEU A 13 2.26 1.41 15.01
C LEU A 13 3.25 1.45 13.85
N GLY A 14 2.95 2.17 12.76
CA GLY A 14 3.85 2.34 11.63
C GLY A 14 5.17 3.02 12.00
N ARG A 15 5.13 4.03 12.89
CA ARG A 15 6.32 4.70 13.44
C ARG A 15 7.17 3.78 14.32
N ARG A 16 6.57 2.73 14.85
CA ARG A 16 7.24 1.66 15.63
C ARG A 16 7.64 0.47 14.75
N GLU A 17 7.50 0.60 13.43
CA GLU A 17 7.78 -0.44 12.43
C GLU A 17 6.93 -1.72 12.59
N LEU A 18 5.83 -1.62 13.34
CA LEU A 18 4.84 -2.67 13.52
C LEU A 18 3.85 -2.64 12.35
N TYR A 19 4.36 -2.92 11.15
CA TYR A 19 3.64 -2.66 9.90
C TYR A 19 2.40 -3.54 9.70
N LYS A 20 2.41 -4.79 10.19
CA LYS A 20 1.24 -5.67 10.08
C LYS A 20 0.09 -5.15 10.95
N GLU A 21 0.40 -4.81 12.19
CA GLU A 21 -0.54 -4.23 13.15
C GLU A 21 -1.02 -2.86 12.68
N ALA A 22 -0.15 -2.04 12.07
CA ALA A 22 -0.54 -0.79 11.45
C ALA A 22 -1.57 -1.01 10.33
N SER A 23 -1.33 -1.98 9.45
CA SER A 23 -2.26 -2.36 8.37
C SER A 23 -3.63 -2.78 8.89
N GLU A 24 -3.66 -3.55 10.00
CA GLU A 24 -4.90 -3.94 10.67
C GLU A 24 -5.64 -2.74 11.28
N ALA A 25 -4.93 -1.82 11.94
CA ALA A 25 -5.53 -0.61 12.50
C ALA A 25 -6.16 0.27 11.41
N PHE A 26 -5.47 0.46 10.27
CA PHE A 26 -6.06 1.16 9.12
C PHE A 26 -7.26 0.41 8.53
N THR A 27 -7.23 -0.92 8.52
CA THR A 27 -8.37 -1.74 8.07
C THR A 27 -9.59 -1.51 8.96
N GLN A 28 -9.41 -1.48 10.27
CA GLN A 28 -10.49 -1.16 11.20
C GLN A 28 -11.00 0.28 11.01
N ALA A 29 -10.11 1.25 10.77
CA ALA A 29 -10.50 2.63 10.48
C ALA A 29 -11.37 2.74 9.22
N ILE A 30 -10.99 2.03 8.16
CA ILE A 30 -11.73 1.94 6.89
C ILE A 30 -13.09 1.26 7.08
N ASN A 31 -13.17 0.20 7.89
CA ASN A 31 -14.43 -0.48 8.17
C ASN A 31 -15.44 0.45 8.89
N LEU A 32 -14.95 1.36 9.74
CA LEU A 32 -15.79 2.36 10.41
C LEU A 32 -16.14 3.56 9.51
N ASN A 33 -15.24 3.92 8.59
CA ASN A 33 -15.48 4.98 7.61
C ASN A 33 -14.95 4.53 6.23
N PRO A 34 -15.82 3.94 5.39
CA PRO A 34 -15.44 3.45 4.06
C PRO A 34 -14.93 4.52 3.09
N ASP A 35 -15.17 5.79 3.43
CA ASP A 35 -14.81 6.99 2.67
C ASP A 35 -13.54 7.68 3.23
N PHE A 36 -12.83 7.03 4.15
CA PHE A 36 -11.63 7.57 4.79
C PHE A 36 -10.40 7.45 3.88
N VAL A 37 -10.27 8.40 2.96
CA VAL A 37 -9.27 8.38 1.90
C VAL A 37 -7.83 8.29 2.43
N GLU A 38 -7.53 9.04 3.49
CA GLU A 38 -6.21 9.06 4.12
C GLU A 38 -5.83 7.68 4.67
N ALA A 39 -6.79 6.93 5.22
CA ALA A 39 -6.55 5.58 5.72
C ALA A 39 -6.19 4.60 4.60
N TYR A 40 -6.85 4.69 3.44
CA TYR A 40 -6.47 3.90 2.26
C TYR A 40 -5.07 4.26 1.77
N MET A 41 -4.77 5.56 1.62
CA MET A 41 -3.45 6.00 1.12
C MET A 41 -2.29 5.54 2.01
N VAL A 42 -2.47 5.57 3.33
CA VAL A 42 -1.42 5.18 4.27
C VAL A 42 -1.34 3.66 4.36
N ARG A 43 -2.47 2.94 4.39
CA ARG A 43 -2.48 1.47 4.33
C ARG A 43 -1.84 0.96 3.05
N ALA A 44 -2.01 1.64 1.92
CA ALA A 44 -1.37 1.28 0.65
C ALA A 44 0.17 1.26 0.75
N ARG A 45 0.75 2.29 1.38
CA ARG A 45 2.19 2.38 1.62
C ARG A 45 2.67 1.30 2.57
N ILE A 46 1.94 1.08 3.66
CA ILE A 46 2.27 0.04 4.65
C ILE A 46 2.20 -1.35 4.03
N ARG A 47 1.17 -1.63 3.21
CA ARG A 47 1.02 -2.88 2.47
C ARG A 47 2.17 -3.12 1.50
N ALA A 48 2.61 -2.08 0.78
CA ALA A 48 3.80 -2.16 -0.06
C ALA A 48 5.06 -2.53 0.74
N VAL A 49 5.26 -1.94 1.93
CA VAL A 49 6.41 -2.23 2.81
C VAL A 49 6.40 -3.69 3.30
N ILE A 50 5.24 -4.26 3.61
CA ILE A 50 5.13 -5.68 4.03
C ILE A 50 5.03 -6.67 2.86
N GLY A 51 5.23 -6.21 1.61
CA GLY A 51 5.22 -7.04 0.40
C GLY A 51 3.85 -7.29 -0.21
N ASP A 52 2.75 -6.80 0.38
CA ASP A 52 1.40 -6.85 -0.20
C ASP A 52 1.19 -5.71 -1.20
N LYS A 53 1.96 -5.74 -2.28
CA LYS A 53 1.89 -4.69 -3.31
C LYS A 53 0.55 -4.69 -4.05
N GLN A 54 -0.11 -5.85 -4.18
CA GLN A 54 -1.43 -5.94 -4.82
C GLN A 54 -2.48 -5.24 -3.96
N GLY A 55 -2.52 -5.52 -2.65
CA GLY A 55 -3.41 -4.81 -1.73
C GLY A 55 -3.11 -3.32 -1.64
N GLY A 56 -1.85 -2.91 -1.83
CA GLY A 56 -1.50 -1.48 -1.93
C GLY A 56 -2.02 -0.79 -3.20
N VAL A 57 -1.99 -1.48 -4.34
CA VAL A 57 -2.57 -0.98 -5.60
C VAL A 57 -4.08 -0.79 -5.45
N GLU A 58 -4.77 -1.77 -4.85
CA GLU A 58 -6.21 -1.70 -4.59
C GLU A 58 -6.60 -0.53 -3.69
N ASP A 59 -5.80 -0.28 -2.65
CA ASP A 59 -6.04 0.84 -1.73
C ASP A 59 -5.84 2.20 -2.41
N PHE A 60 -4.80 2.37 -3.23
CA PHE A 60 -4.63 3.60 -4.00
C PHE A 60 -5.76 3.80 -5.02
N GLN A 61 -6.19 2.74 -5.69
CA GLN A 61 -7.32 2.81 -6.62
C GLN A 61 -8.60 3.25 -5.90
N LYS A 62 -8.87 2.69 -4.71
CA LYS A 62 -10.03 3.08 -3.91
C LYS A 62 -9.99 4.56 -3.49
N ALA A 63 -8.82 5.05 -3.08
CA ALA A 63 -8.61 6.46 -2.76
C ALA A 63 -8.88 7.38 -3.97
N ILE A 64 -8.38 7.00 -5.16
CA ILE A 64 -8.63 7.70 -6.43
C ILE A 64 -10.12 7.76 -6.74
N ASP A 65 -10.83 6.64 -6.63
CA ASP A 65 -12.25 6.55 -6.94
C ASP A 65 -13.07 7.46 -6.02
N ILE A 66 -12.74 7.50 -4.72
CA ILE A 66 -13.41 8.40 -3.76
C ILE A 66 -13.15 9.87 -4.10
N TYR A 67 -11.90 10.25 -4.41
CA TYR A 67 -11.59 11.64 -4.80
C TYR A 67 -12.31 12.05 -6.09
N ARG A 68 -12.35 11.17 -7.09
CA ARG A 68 -13.09 11.43 -8.34
C ARG A 68 -14.59 11.57 -8.10
N ALA A 69 -15.17 10.72 -7.27
CA ALA A 69 -16.58 10.81 -6.88
C ALA A 69 -16.92 12.14 -6.17
N ARG A 70 -15.95 12.74 -5.48
CA ARG A 70 -16.06 14.07 -4.84
C ARG A 70 -15.78 15.25 -5.79
N GLY A 71 -15.50 15.00 -7.06
CA GLY A 71 -15.09 16.03 -8.02
C GLY A 71 -13.66 16.54 -7.82
N GLN A 72 -12.85 15.85 -7.01
CA GLN A 72 -11.48 16.22 -6.66
C GLN A 72 -10.46 15.55 -7.58
N SER A 73 -10.70 15.58 -8.91
CA SER A 73 -9.88 14.86 -9.89
C SER A 73 -8.41 15.24 -9.86
N GLN A 74 -8.09 16.52 -9.65
CA GLN A 74 -6.70 16.98 -9.52
C GLN A 74 -5.97 16.32 -8.34
N ILE A 75 -6.67 16.09 -7.22
CA ILE A 75 -6.11 15.40 -6.05
C ILE A 75 -5.97 13.90 -6.35
N ALA A 76 -6.97 13.32 -7.03
CA ALA A 76 -6.93 11.92 -7.45
C ALA A 76 -5.70 11.63 -8.35
N ASP A 77 -5.39 12.54 -9.27
CA ASP A 77 -4.28 12.38 -10.21
C ASP A 77 -2.91 12.37 -9.51
N MET A 78 -2.78 12.99 -8.32
CA MET A 78 -1.56 12.91 -7.50
C MET A 78 -1.27 11.48 -7.01
N LEU A 79 -2.28 10.63 -6.92
CA LEU A 79 -2.13 9.23 -6.50
C LEU A 79 -1.74 8.30 -7.66
N LEU A 80 -1.78 8.76 -8.91
CA LEU A 80 -1.36 7.96 -10.06
C LEU A 80 0.15 7.67 -10.04
N VAL A 81 0.96 8.58 -9.51
CA VAL A 81 2.41 8.37 -9.39
C VAL A 81 2.73 7.18 -8.47
N PRO A 82 2.32 7.16 -7.18
CA PRO A 82 2.58 6.01 -6.33
C PRO A 82 1.87 4.74 -6.80
N LEU A 83 0.67 4.84 -7.38
CA LEU A 83 -0.02 3.69 -7.99
C LEU A 83 0.81 3.05 -9.11
N ASN A 84 1.26 3.85 -10.07
CA ASN A 84 2.05 3.36 -11.21
C ASN A 84 3.42 2.82 -10.76
N SER A 85 4.05 3.46 -9.76
CA SER A 85 5.30 2.94 -9.16
C SER A 85 5.09 1.53 -8.62
N LEU A 86 4.04 1.34 -7.81
CA LEU A 86 3.76 0.06 -7.18
C LEU A 86 3.38 -1.03 -8.20
N GLN A 87 2.65 -0.66 -9.25
CA GLN A 87 2.35 -1.56 -10.37
C GLN A 87 3.62 -1.97 -11.14
N ASN A 88 4.53 -1.03 -11.40
CA ASN A 88 5.80 -1.32 -12.06
C ASN A 88 6.68 -2.25 -11.23
N GLU A 89 6.82 -1.97 -9.93
CA GLU A 89 7.57 -2.84 -9.02
C GLU A 89 7.03 -4.27 -9.01
N ARG A 90 5.70 -4.43 -8.93
CA ARG A 90 5.07 -5.74 -9.03
C ARG A 90 5.36 -6.45 -10.34
N ARG A 91 5.31 -5.71 -11.46
CA ARG A 91 5.61 -6.28 -12.78
C ARG A 91 7.04 -6.80 -12.83
N LEU A 92 8.00 -5.99 -12.37
CA LEU A 92 9.41 -6.38 -12.30
C LEU A 92 9.64 -7.59 -11.40
N GLU A 93 8.94 -7.69 -10.27
CA GLU A 93 9.01 -8.87 -9.40
C GLU A 93 8.46 -10.13 -10.08
N GLN A 94 7.41 -10.01 -10.88
CA GLN A 94 6.87 -11.13 -11.64
C GLN A 94 7.80 -11.56 -12.78
N GLU A 95 8.40 -10.59 -13.46
CA GLU A 95 9.39 -10.81 -14.52
C GLU A 95 10.66 -11.49 -13.97
N ASN A 96 11.17 -11.03 -12.82
CA ASN A 96 12.36 -11.60 -12.18
C ASN A 96 12.13 -13.00 -11.62
N LYS A 97 10.91 -13.32 -11.14
CA LYS A 97 10.55 -14.69 -10.70
C LYS A 97 10.63 -15.74 -11.82
N GLY A 98 10.58 -15.31 -13.09
CA GLY A 98 10.72 -16.19 -14.25
C GLY A 98 12.16 -16.44 -14.67
N GLN A 99 13.14 -15.73 -14.09
CA GLN A 99 14.54 -15.90 -14.39
C GLN A 99 15.15 -16.97 -13.46
N PRO A 100 15.83 -18.00 -13.98
CA PRO A 100 16.56 -18.92 -13.13
C PRO A 100 17.63 -18.14 -12.37
N GLU A 101 17.63 -18.26 -11.04
CA GLU A 101 18.69 -17.73 -10.20
C GLU A 101 19.99 -18.41 -10.64
N ILE A 102 20.93 -17.63 -11.19
CA ILE A 102 22.22 -18.16 -11.59
C ILE A 102 22.97 -18.44 -10.30
N GLU A 103 22.86 -19.68 -9.81
CA GLU A 103 23.61 -20.15 -8.67
C GLU A 103 25.09 -20.09 -9.05
N TYR A 104 25.80 -19.11 -8.48
CA TYR A 104 27.24 -19.00 -8.68
C TYR A 104 27.90 -20.13 -7.91
N GLU A 105 28.18 -21.24 -8.58
CA GLU A 105 29.09 -22.25 -8.06
C GLU A 105 30.51 -21.65 -8.09
N PRO A 106 31.15 -21.43 -6.93
CA PRO A 106 32.53 -20.98 -6.92
C PRO A 106 33.39 -22.07 -7.58
N GLU A 107 34.04 -21.73 -8.69
CA GLU A 107 34.97 -22.64 -9.36
C GLU A 107 36.01 -23.13 -8.34
N GLY A 108 36.01 -24.45 -8.12
CA GLY A 108 36.73 -25.08 -7.03
C GLY A 108 38.22 -24.77 -7.02
N LYS A 109 38.74 -24.57 -5.81
CA LYS A 109 40.13 -24.85 -5.44
C LYS A 109 40.19 -25.40 -4.03
#